data_AF-A0A402A189-F1
#
_entry.id   AF-A0A402A189-F1
#
_cell.length_a   1.000
_cell.length_b   1.000
_cell.length_c   1.000
_cell.angle_alpha   90.00
_cell.angle_beta   90.00
_cell.angle_gamma   90.00
#
_symmetry.space_group_name_H-M   'P 1'
#
loop_
_entity.id
_entity.type
_entity.pdbx_description
1 polymer ?
#
loop_
_entity_poly.entity_id
_entity_poly.type
_entity_poly.pdbx_seq_one_letter_code
_entity_poly.pdbx_strand_id
1 'polypeptide(L)' 'MATHRGQIKLGAFLQNSGHHVAAWRHPDVPVDASLNFAFYQGLAQTAERAKFDLVFLADGNAVSQLWT' A
#
# COMPACT_ATOMS: atom_id res chain seq x y z
N MET A 1 -4.63 32.63 8.52
CA MET A 1 -4.58 31.27 7.95
C MET A 1 -4.41 31.40 6.45
N ALA A 2 -3.39 30.78 5.86
CA ALA A 2 -3.22 30.79 4.40
C ALA A 2 -4.35 29.98 3.76
N THR A 3 -5.08 30.58 2.82
CA THR A 3 -6.11 29.88 2.03
C THR A 3 -5.42 29.17 0.88
N HIS A 4 -5.09 27.89 1.07
CA HIS A 4 -4.56 27.07 -0.02
C HIS A 4 -5.67 26.83 -1.06
N ARG A 5 -5.57 27.49 -2.22
CA ARG A 5 -6.50 27.34 -3.36
C ARG A 5 -6.15 26.16 -4.29
N GLY A 6 -5.34 25.21 -3.82
CA GLY A 6 -4.87 24.06 -4.61
C GLY A 6 -5.75 22.83 -4.42
N GLN A 7 -5.81 21.97 -5.44
CA GLN A 7 -6.43 20.64 -5.32
C GLN A 7 -5.59 19.76 -4.38
N ILE A 8 -6.27 18.99 -3.51
CA ILE A 8 -5.61 18.01 -2.63
C ILE A 8 -4.93 16.96 -3.50
N LYS A 9 -3.67 16.65 -3.17
CA LYS A 9 -2.90 15.57 -3.76
C LYS A 9 -3.02 14.33 -2.90
N LEU A 10 -3.36 13.20 -3.50
CA LEU A 10 -3.62 11.95 -2.78
C LEU A 10 -2.58 10.89 -3.16
N GLY A 11 -2.01 10.24 -2.14
CA GLY A 11 -1.06 9.14 -2.29
C GLY A 11 -1.62 7.84 -1.72
N ALA A 12 -1.44 6.74 -2.43
CA ALA A 12 -1.89 5.41 -2.03
C ALA A 12 -0.71 4.65 -1.43
N PHE A 13 -0.73 4.44 -0.11
CA PHE A 13 0.24 3.60 0.57
C PHE A 13 -0.19 2.14 0.42
N LEU A 14 0.57 1.37 -0.37
CA LEU A 14 0.35 -0.06 -0.54
C LEU A 14 1.34 -0.82 0.34
N GLN A 15 0.82 -1.62 1.27
CA GLN A 15 1.62 -2.41 2.19
C GLN A 15 1.15 -3.87 2.17
N ASN A 16 1.95 -4.76 1.58
CA ASN A 16 1.77 -6.22 1.68
C ASN A 16 0.29 -6.66 1.56
N SER A 17 -0.24 -7.28 2.60
CA SER A 17 -1.60 -7.80 2.72
C SER A 17 -2.56 -6.77 3.33
N GLY A 18 -2.05 -5.62 3.77
CA GLY A 18 -2.77 -4.52 4.41
C GLY A 18 -2.01 -3.93 5.60
N HIS A 19 -2.48 -2.77 6.07
CA HIS A 19 -1.89 -2.03 7.20
C HIS A 19 -2.09 -2.68 8.56
N HIS A 20 -3.03 -3.61 8.67
CA HIS A 20 -3.25 -4.37 9.89
C HIS A 20 -2.28 -5.55 9.95
N VAL A 21 -1.64 -5.79 11.10
CA VAL A 21 -0.66 -6.89 11.28
C VAL A 21 -1.20 -8.27 10.91
N ALA A 22 -2.52 -8.46 11.01
CA ALA A 22 -3.23 -9.68 10.67
C ALA A 22 -4.07 -9.57 9.38
N ALA A 23 -3.82 -8.58 8.52
CA ALA A 23 -4.59 -8.38 7.28
C ALA A 23 -4.57 -9.60 6.34
N TRP A 24 -3.46 -10.36 6.35
CA TRP A 24 -3.31 -11.63 5.64
C TRP A 24 -4.34 -12.71 6.00
N ARG A 25 -5.04 -12.57 7.14
CA ARG A 25 -6.08 -13.52 7.59
C ARG A 25 -7.45 -13.19 6.99
N HIS A 26 -7.61 -12.05 6.33
CA HIS A 26 -8.88 -11.65 5.74
C HIS A 26 -9.19 -12.51 4.51
N PRO A 27 -10.41 -13.05 4.35
CA PRO A 27 -10.75 -13.97 3.26
C PRO A 27 -10.58 -13.34 1.87
N ASP A 28 -10.73 -12.02 1.75
CA ASP A 28 -10.59 -11.29 0.48
C ASP A 28 -9.14 -10.93 0.14
N VAL A 29 -8.18 -11.22 1.03
CA VAL A 29 -6.77 -10.95 0.80
C VAL A 29 -6.08 -12.22 0.28
N PRO A 30 -5.40 -12.17 -0.88
CA PRO A 30 -4.63 -13.32 -1.35
C PRO A 30 -3.59 -13.76 -0.31
N VAL A 31 -3.45 -15.07 -0.12
CA VAL A 31 -2.48 -15.65 0.83
C VAL A 31 -1.04 -15.23 0.48
N ASP A 32 -0.77 -15.01 -0.81
CA ASP A 32 0.54 -14.62 -1.34
C ASP A 32 0.69 -13.11 -1.60
N ALA A 33 -0.23 -12.28 -1.09
CA ALA A 33 -0.28 -10.83 -1.37
C ALA A 33 1.06 -10.09 -1.16
N SER A 34 1.93 -10.58 -0.27
CA SER A 34 3.24 -9.99 0.01
C SER A 34 4.16 -9.92 -1.20
N LEU A 35 4.10 -10.94 -2.06
CA LEU A 35 5.04 -11.14 -3.16
C LEU A 35 4.31 -11.30 -4.50
N ASN A 36 2.99 -11.13 -4.52
CA ASN A 36 2.17 -11.27 -5.70
C ASN A 36 2.12 -9.96 -6.50
N PHE A 37 2.90 -9.90 -7.59
CA PHE A 37 2.94 -8.72 -8.46
C PHE A 37 1.57 -8.32 -9.02
N ALA A 38 0.76 -9.29 -9.45
CA ALA A 38 -0.56 -9.01 -10.04
C ALA A 38 -1.51 -8.35 -9.04
N PHE A 39 -1.40 -8.72 -7.76
CA PHE A 39 -2.14 -8.07 -6.68
C PHE A 39 -1.75 -6.59 -6.55
N TYR A 40 -0.46 -6.26 -6.48
CA TYR A 40 0.02 -4.87 -6.44
C TYR A 40 -0.34 -4.09 -7.71
N GLN A 41 -0.26 -4.72 -8.89
CA GLN A 41 -0.69 -4.11 -10.14
C GLN A 41 -2.16 -3.70 -10.09
N GLY A 42 -3.04 -4.58 -9.59
CA GLY A 42 -4.47 -4.28 -9.44
C GLY A 42 -4.75 -3.13 -8.47
N LEU A 43 -4.01 -3.06 -7.35
CA LEU A 43 -4.08 -1.96 -6.40
C LEU A 43 -3.62 -0.63 -7.03
N ALA A 44 -2.49 -0.64 -7.74
CA ALA A 44 -1.96 0.54 -8.42
C ALA A 44 -2.92 1.05 -9.50
N GLN A 45 -3.48 0.17 -10.32
CA GLN A 45 -4.49 0.52 -11.32
C GLN A 45 -5.78 1.08 -10.67
N THR A 46 -6.14 0.60 -9.47
CA THR A 46 -7.27 1.14 -8.71
C THR A 46 -7.00 2.57 -8.26
N ALA A 47 -5.81 2.84 -7.72
CA ALA A 47 -5.37 4.18 -7.34
C ALA A 47 -5.33 5.13 -8.55
N GLU A 48 -4.80 4.67 -9.68
CA GLU A 48 -4.75 5.43 -10.94
C GLU A 48 -6.15 5.81 -11.44
N ARG A 49 -7.09 4.85 -11.46
CA ARG A 49 -8.50 5.12 -11.82
C ARG A 49 -9.14 6.15 -10.89
N ALA A 50 -8.77 6.13 -9.61
CA ALA A 50 -9.24 7.09 -8.60
C ALA A 50 -8.51 8.44 -8.62
N LYS A 51 -7.61 8.68 -9.58
CA LYS A 51 -6.84 9.94 -9.74
C LYS A 51 -5.90 10.26 -8.59
N PHE A 52 -5.39 9.24 -7.90
CA PHE A 52 -4.27 9.42 -6.98
C PHE A 52 -3.02 9.84 -7.75
N ASP A 53 -2.22 10.72 -7.16
CA ASP A 53 -1.02 11.29 -7.78
C ASP A 53 0.23 10.41 -7.55
N LEU A 54 0.15 9.46 -6.61
CA LEU A 54 1.30 8.70 -6.12
C LEU A 54 0.86 7.31 -5.62
N VAL A 55 1.68 6.30 -5.89
CA VAL A 55 1.73 5.05 -5.11
C VAL A 55 3.01 5.06 -4.26
N PHE A 56 2.87 4.77 -2.98
CA PHE A 56 3.98 4.63 -2.03
C PHE A 56 4.10 3.16 -1.59
N LEU A 57 5.30 2.62 -1.73
CA LEU A 57 5.68 1.29 -1.24
C LEU A 57 6.70 1.49 -0.13
N ALA A 58 6.31 1.16 1.10
CA ALA A 58 7.27 1.14 2.20
C ALA A 58 8.20 -0.06 2.06
N ASP A 59 9.46 0.16 2.40
CA ASP A 59 10.49 -0.87 2.38
C ASP A 59 11.20 -0.94 3.74
N GLY A 60 11.77 -2.09 4.02
CA GLY A 60 12.60 -2.38 5.17
C GLY A 60 13.39 -3.64 4.89
N ASN A 61 14.60 -3.75 5.45
CA ASN A 61 15.41 -4.93 5.26
C ASN A 61 14.64 -6.18 5.70
N ALA A 62 14.57 -7.19 4.84
CA ALA A 62 13.91 -8.48 5.11
C ALA A 62 14.54 -9.26 6.29
N VAL A 63 15.67 -8.78 6.81
CA VAL A 63 16.28 -9.28 8.04
C VAL A 63 15.50 -8.71 9.21
N SER A 64 14.59 -9.52 9.74
CA SER A 64 14.04 -9.26 11.06
C SER A 64 15.18 -9.23 12.07
N GLN A 65 15.27 -8.19 12.90
CA GLN A 65 16.03 -8.23 14.16
C GLN A 65 15.30 -9.19 15.14
N LEU A 66 15.22 -10.46 14.77
CA LEU A 66 14.85 -11.53 15.69
C LEU A 66 16.10 -11.85 16.52
N TRP A 67 16.15 -11.22 17.69
CA TRP A 67 16.93 -11.64 18.86
C TRP A 67 18.45 -11.73 18.67
N THR A 68 19.11 -10.57 18.69
CA THR A 68 20.33 -10.39 19.48
C THR A 68 20.03 -9.44 20.64
#